data_AF-A0A0C9TGY8-F1
#
_entry.id   AF-A0A0C9TGY8-F1
#
_cell.length_a   1.000
_cell.length_b   1.000
_cell.length_c   1.000
_cell.angle_alpha   90.00
_cell.angle_beta   90.00
_cell.angle_gamma   90.00
#
_symmetry.space_group_name_H-M   'P 1'
#
loop_
_entity.id
_entity.type
_entity.pdbx_description
1 polymer ?
#
loop_
_entity_poly.entity_id
_entity_poly.type
_entity_poly.pdbx_seq_one_letter_code
_entity_poly.pdbx_strand_id
1 'polypeptide(L)'
;VLSGKMPWSEVENDALVILNLSQGKNPGRPSSRGIEEQHWEFIQECWRPTTNRLSTTEVVEQIERMIKVLKHTTRVCSPGFLVAEYMH
;
A
#
# COMPACT_ATOMS: atom_id res chain seq x y z
N VAL A 1 2.98 -7.01 1.43
CA VAL A 1 2.36 -6.83 2.78
C VAL A 1 0.93 -6.30 2.68
N LEU A 2 0.71 -5.04 2.27
CA LEU A 2 -0.64 -4.44 2.25
C LEU A 2 -1.63 -5.19 1.33
N SER A 3 -1.23 -5.45 0.08
CA SER A 3 -2.08 -6.17 -0.89
C SER A 3 -2.12 -7.68 -0.73
N GLY A 4 -1.13 -8.27 -0.03
CA GLY A 4 -0.88 -9.71 -0.02
C GLY A 4 -0.46 -10.31 -1.38
N LYS A 5 -0.32 -9.51 -2.44
CA LYS A 5 0.09 -9.96 -3.78
C LYS A 5 1.54 -9.59 -4.10
N MET A 6 2.16 -10.42 -4.93
CA MET A 6 3.49 -10.16 -5.47
C MET A 6 3.44 -8.95 -6.43
N PRO A 7 4.38 -8.00 -6.34
CA PRO A 7 4.54 -6.98 -7.37
C PRO A 7 4.78 -7.62 -8.74
N TRP A 8 4.25 -7.03 -9.81
CA TRP A 8 4.38 -7.54 -11.18
C TRP A 8 3.80 -8.94 -11.39
N SER A 9 2.84 -9.38 -10.59
CA SER A 9 2.17 -10.69 -10.73
C SER A 9 1.52 -10.94 -12.10
N GLU A 10 1.26 -9.87 -12.83
CA GLU A 10 0.68 -9.82 -14.17
C GLU A 10 1.73 -9.88 -15.30
N VAL A 11 3.01 -9.78 -14.97
CA VAL A 11 4.10 -9.83 -15.95
C VAL A 11 4.59 -11.28 -16.07
N GLU A 12 4.65 -11.77 -17.31
CA GLU A 12 4.85 -13.20 -17.59
C GLU A 12 6.23 -13.73 -17.21
N ASN A 13 7.26 -12.88 -17.15
CA ASN A 13 8.61 -13.28 -16.78
C ASN A 13 9.46 -12.13 -16.24
N ASP A 14 10.53 -12.49 -15.52
CA ASP A 14 11.43 -11.55 -14.85
C ASP A 14 12.19 -10.64 -15.82
N ALA A 15 12.50 -11.08 -17.05
CA ALA A 15 13.20 -10.25 -18.03
C ALA A 15 12.35 -9.03 -18.44
N LEU A 16 11.03 -9.20 -18.56
CA LEU A 16 10.11 -8.10 -18.78
C LEU A 16 9.99 -7.18 -17.55
N VAL A 17 10.10 -7.71 -16.33
CA VAL A 17 10.15 -6.89 -15.11
C VAL A 17 11.40 -6.02 -15.11
N ILE A 18 12.58 -6.59 -15.43
CA ILE A 18 13.84 -5.85 -15.52
C ILE A 18 13.76 -4.75 -16.58
N LEU A 19 13.20 -5.05 -17.76
CA LEU A 19 13.02 -4.05 -18.81
C LEU A 19 12.12 -2.90 -18.34
N ASN A 20 11.00 -3.19 -17.69
CA ASN A 20 10.11 -2.15 -17.16
C ASN A 20 10.82 -1.29 -16.09
N LEU A 21 11.57 -1.91 -15.17
CA LEU A 21 12.36 -1.18 -14.17
C LEU A 21 13.43 -0.29 -14.81
N SER A 22 14.12 -0.76 -15.86
CA SER A 22 15.11 0.05 -16.59
C SER A 22 14.50 1.26 -17.30
N GLN A 23 13.19 1.20 -17.61
CA GLN A 23 12.42 2.29 -18.18
C GLN A 23 11.82 3.22 -17.11
N GLY A 24 12.13 3.00 -15.83
CA GLY A 24 11.60 3.79 -14.71
C GLY A 24 10.13 3.50 -14.39
N LYS A 25 9.58 2.38 -14.87
CA LYS A 25 8.20 1.96 -14.54
C LYS A 25 8.17 1.25 -13.19
N ASN A 26 7.08 1.50 -12.46
CA ASN A 26 6.78 0.87 -11.19
C ASN A 26 5.57 -0.06 -11.33
N PRO A 27 5.43 -1.06 -10.43
CA PRO A 27 4.29 -1.96 -10.47
C PRO A 27 2.98 -1.19 -10.26
N GLY A 28 1.93 -1.65 -10.93
CA GLY A 28 0.61 -1.05 -10.82
C GLY A 28 -0.01 -1.21 -9.43
N ARG A 29 -0.97 -0.34 -9.09
CA ARG A 29 -1.77 -0.51 -7.88
C ARG A 29 -2.62 -1.77 -8.01
N PRO A 30 -2.58 -2.70 -7.04
CA PRO A 30 -3.36 -3.92 -7.12
C PRO A 30 -4.85 -3.62 -7.02
N SER A 31 -5.64 -4.20 -7.92
CA SER A 31 -7.10 -4.04 -7.97
C SER A 31 -7.86 -4.89 -6.94
N SER A 32 -7.25 -5.98 -6.44
CA SER A 32 -7.93 -6.98 -5.62
C SER A 32 -8.12 -6.60 -4.15
N ARG A 33 -7.31 -5.67 -3.63
CA ARG A 33 -7.42 -5.20 -2.25
C ARG A 33 -7.06 -3.72 -2.23
N GLY A 34 -8.02 -2.89 -1.82
CA GLY A 34 -7.84 -1.44 -1.75
C GLY A 34 -6.71 -1.10 -0.78
N ILE A 35 -5.72 -0.34 -1.25
CA ILE A 35 -4.56 0.07 -0.45
C ILE A 35 -4.79 1.35 0.37
N GLU A 36 -5.93 2.04 0.36
CA GLU A 36 -6.02 3.45 0.83
C GLU A 36 -5.05 4.38 0.08
N GLU A 37 -5.47 5.63 -0.13
CA GLU A 37 -4.71 6.57 -0.95
C GLU A 37 -3.40 6.99 -0.28
N GLN A 38 -3.47 7.35 0.99
CA GLN A 38 -2.31 7.81 1.78
C GLN A 38 -1.15 6.81 1.80
N HIS A 39 -1.43 5.51 1.87
CA HIS A 39 -0.40 4.47 1.84
C HIS A 39 0.16 4.28 0.43
N TRP A 40 -0.70 4.39 -0.58
CA TRP A 40 -0.29 4.27 -1.97
C TRP A 40 0.61 5.42 -2.41
N GLU A 41 0.24 6.66 -2.10
CA GLU A 41 1.06 7.84 -2.34
C GLU A 41 2.43 7.70 -1.69
N PHE A 42 2.50 7.27 -0.42
CA PHE A 42 3.76 7.07 0.28
C PHE A 42 4.63 5.95 -0.34
N ILE A 43 4.02 4.87 -0.83
CA ILE A 43 4.74 3.83 -1.58
C ILE A 43 5.38 4.43 -2.84
N GLN A 44 4.68 5.29 -3.57
CA GLN A 44 5.20 5.93 -4.78
C GLN A 44 6.38 6.88 -4.47
N GLU A 45 6.35 7.58 -3.34
CA GLU A 45 7.48 8.40 -2.88
C GLU A 45 8.75 7.55 -2.64
N CYS A 46 8.59 6.33 -2.10
CA CYS A 46 9.70 5.40 -1.91
C CYS A 46 10.29 4.88 -3.23
N TRP A 47 9.51 4.91 -4.32
CA TRP A 47 9.94 4.44 -5.64
C TRP A 47 10.56 5.53 -6.52
N ARG A 48 10.63 6.78 -6.04
CA ARG A 48 11.29 7.86 -6.78
C ARG A 48 12.76 7.53 -7.11
N PRO A 49 13.32 8.14 -8.15
CA PRO A 49 14.75 8.04 -8.44
C PRO A 49 15.59 8.41 -7.23
N THR A 50 16.80 7.85 -7.14
CA THR A 50 17.68 7.99 -5.96
C THR A 50 17.91 9.43 -5.52
N THR A 51 17.93 10.38 -6.47
CA THR A 51 18.11 11.82 -6.20
C THR A 51 16.95 12.45 -5.41
N ASN A 52 15.76 11.85 -5.45
CA ASN A 52 14.53 12.39 -4.88
C ASN A 52 13.85 11.39 -3.94
N ARG A 53 14.51 10.27 -3.64
CA ARG A 53 14.00 9.24 -2.75
C ARG A 53 14.24 9.65 -1.31
N LEU A 54 13.23 9.44 -0.47
CA LEU A 54 13.31 9.65 0.97
C LEU A 54 14.47 8.83 1.56
N SER A 55 15.20 9.44 2.49
CA SER A 55 16.15 8.75 3.35
C SER A 55 15.43 7.76 4.27
N THR A 56 16.16 6.79 4.80
CA THR A 56 15.59 5.82 5.76
C THR A 56 15.01 6.52 6.98
N THR A 57 15.63 7.59 7.47
CA THR A 57 15.13 8.38 8.60
C THR A 57 13.78 9.00 8.28
N GLU A 58 13.63 9.65 7.12
CA GLU A 58 12.37 10.26 6.69
C GLU A 58 11.26 9.20 6.50
N VAL A 59 11.61 8.02 5.98
CA VAL A 59 10.69 6.88 5.85
C VAL A 59 10.17 6.44 7.23
N VAL A 60 11.07 6.26 8.21
CA VAL A 60 10.69 5.86 9.58
C VAL A 60 9.79 6.90 10.21
N GLU A 61 10.16 8.18 10.14
CA GLU A 61 9.34 9.25 10.69
C GLU A 61 7.94 9.32 10.07
N GLN A 62 7.83 9.12 8.75
CA GLN A 62 6.54 9.11 8.07
C GLN A 62 5.68 7.91 8.50
N ILE A 63 6.28 6.72 8.62
CA ILE A 63 5.59 5.53 9.12
C ILE A 63 5.10 5.76 10.56
N GLU A 64 5.93 6.33 11.42
CA GLU A 64 5.54 6.65 12.81
C GLU A 64 4.37 7.63 12.87
N ARG A 65 4.36 8.66 12.00
CA ARG A 65 3.22 9.59 11.87
C ARG A 65 1.93 8.85 11.48
N MET A 66 2.00 7.98 10.47
CA MET A 66 0.84 7.19 10.03
C MET A 66 0.32 6.26 11.14
N ILE A 67 1.21 5.56 11.85
CA ILE A 67 0.84 4.65 12.95
C ILE A 67 0.19 5.43 14.12
N LYS A 68 0.69 6.63 14.42
CA LYS A 68 0.10 7.47 15.47
C LYS A 68 -1.37 7.79 15.18
N VAL A 69 -1.72 8.10 13.93
CA VAL A 69 -3.11 8.36 13.53
C VAL A 69 -3.99 7.14 13.80
N LEU A 70 -3.54 5.96 13.38
CA LEU A 70 -4.31 4.72 13.56
C LEU A 70 -4.61 4.41 15.02
N LYS A 71 -3.67 4.66 15.94
CA LYS A 71 -3.88 4.48 17.40
C LYS A 71 -4.95 5.40 17.98
N HIS A 72 -5.19 6.57 17.37
CA HIS A 72 -6.24 7.49 17.81
C HIS A 72 -7.59 7.21 17.14
N THR A 73 -7.59 6.60 15.94
CA THR A 73 -8.81 6.29 15.17
C THR A 73 -9.39 4.91 15.52
N THR A 74 -8.63 4.01 16.13
CA THR A 74 -9.17 2.76 16.71
C THR A 74 -10.03 3.03 17.94
N ARG A 75 -11.24 3.57 17.74
CA ARG A 75 -12.38 3.15 18.57
C ARG A 75 -12.73 1.75 18.12
N VAL A 76 -12.46 0.79 18.98
CA VAL A 76 -12.84 -0.62 18.82
C VAL A 76 -14.31 -0.68 18.39
N CYS A 77 -14.62 -1.23 17.21
CA CYS A 77 -15.98 -1.71 16.93
C CYS A 77 -16.27 -2.83 17.93
N SER A 78 -17.13 -2.57 18.90
CA SER A 78 -17.65 -3.60 19.80
C SER A 78 -18.24 -4.76 18.98
N PRO A 79 -18.05 -6.02 19.41
CA PRO A 79 -18.70 -7.15 18.78
C PRO A 79 -20.18 -7.13 19.16
N GLY A 80 -21.05 -6.56 18.30
CA GLY A 80 -22.45 -6.39 18.68
C GLY A 80 -23.44 -5.99 17.59
N PHE A 81 -23.11 -6.10 16.30
CA PHE A 81 -24.08 -5.83 15.23
C PHE A 81 -24.22 -7.04 14.29
N LEU A 82 -24.91 -8.07 14.78
CA LEU A 82 -25.65 -8.99 13.95
C LEU A 82 -27.14 -8.76 14.22
N VAL A 83 -27.75 -7.89 13.42
CA VAL A 83 -29.16 -8.02 13.08
C VAL A 83 -29.25 -7.95 11.56
N ALA A 84 -29.28 -9.13 10.94
CA ALA A 84 -29.79 -9.27 9.59
C ALA A 84 -31.29 -9.56 9.72
N GLU A 85 -32.12 -8.54 9.49
CA GLU A 85 -33.51 -8.76 9.12
C GLU A 85 -33.54 -9.43 7.75
N TYR A 86 -33.99 -10.69 7.72
CA TYR A 86 -34.43 -11.35 6.50
C TYR A 86 -35.89 -10.98 6.28
N MET A 87 -36.17 -10.08 5.33
CA MET A 87 -37.50 -9.95 4.74
C MET A 87 -37.81 -11.22 3.95
N HIS A 88 -38.90 -11.89 4.31
CA HIS A 88 -39.68 -12.73 3.41
C HIS A 88 -41.16 -12.47 3.67
#